data_AF-A0A3D0SMX2-F1
#
_entry.id   AF-A0A3D0SMX2-F1
#
_cell.length_a   1.000
_cell.length_b   1.000
_cell.length_c   1.000
_cell.angle_alpha   90.00
_cell.angle_beta   90.00
_cell.angle_gamma   90.00
#
_symmetry.space_group_name_H-M   'P 1'
#
loop_
_entity.id
_entity.type
_entity.pdbx_description
1 polymer ?
#
loop_
_entity_poly.entity_id
_entity_poly.type
_entity_poly.pdbx_seq_one_letter_code
_entity_poly.pdbx_strand_id
1 'polypeptide(L)'
;QEARYGKLWEQGLEGIERYNWLNKVEPMQRALRDLGAAAWISGLRRQQAKSRQDLDVLLWRNGRCKVHPLIDWTDRDVFRYLTRHNLPYHPLWEQGYVSIGDVHTTRRLADGMTEEDTRFFGLKRECGLHEHV
;
A
#
# COMPACT_ATOMS: atom_id res chain seq x y z
N GLN A 1 12.72 10.94 13.16
CA GLN A 1 12.88 11.68 11.90
C GLN A 1 12.37 13.11 12.01
N GLU A 2 11.20 13.34 12.62
CA GLU A 2 10.63 14.69 12.76
C GLU A 2 11.56 15.70 13.43
N ALA A 3 12.24 15.34 14.52
CA ALA A 3 13.21 16.22 15.17
C ALA A 3 14.38 16.67 14.25
N ARG A 4 14.68 15.90 13.20
CA ARG A 4 15.79 16.17 12.28
C ARG A 4 15.35 16.83 10.98
N TYR A 5 14.15 16.51 10.49
CA TYR A 5 13.68 16.91 9.16
C TYR A 5 12.34 17.66 9.18
N GLY A 6 11.74 17.87 10.34
CA GLY A 6 10.36 18.30 10.47
C GLY A 6 9.37 17.24 9.98
N LYS A 7 8.11 17.66 9.81
CA LYS A 7 7.05 16.81 9.28
C LYS A 7 7.14 16.73 7.76
N LEU A 8 7.88 15.75 7.26
CA LEU A 8 8.15 15.58 5.82
C LEU A 8 6.87 15.46 4.97
N TRP A 9 5.79 14.89 5.51
CA TRP A 9 4.50 14.76 4.80
C TRP A 9 3.74 16.09 4.63
N GLU A 10 4.15 17.16 5.31
CA GLU A 10 3.60 18.52 5.13
C GLU A 10 4.46 19.35 4.14
N GLN A 11 5.57 18.80 3.63
CA GLN A 11 6.54 19.52 2.78
C GLN A 11 6.33 19.25 1.29
N GLY A 12 5.07 19.12 0.85
CA GLY A 12 4.72 18.87 -0.54
C GLY A 12 5.17 17.49 -1.06
N LEU A 13 5.25 17.36 -2.39
CA LEU A 13 5.52 16.09 -3.06
C LEU A 13 6.91 15.53 -2.73
N GLU A 14 7.95 16.36 -2.82
CA GLU A 14 9.33 15.96 -2.50
C GLU A 14 9.48 15.48 -1.06
N GLY A 15 8.79 16.16 -0.12
CA GLY A 15 8.73 15.76 1.28
C GLY A 15 8.09 14.37 1.46
N ILE A 16 6.96 14.12 0.80
CA ILE A 16 6.26 12.83 0.81
C ILE A 16 7.15 11.73 0.20
N GLU A 17 7.84 12.01 -0.90
CA GLU A 17 8.75 11.05 -1.54
C GLU A 17 9.91 10.68 -0.63
N ARG A 18 10.55 11.68 -0.02
CA ARG A 18 11.61 11.46 0.97
C ARG A 18 11.11 10.68 2.19
N TYR A 19 9.93 11.01 2.68
CA TYR A 19 9.29 10.29 3.79
C TYR A 19 9.06 8.81 3.43
N ASN A 20 8.46 8.54 2.27
CA ASN A 20 8.19 7.17 1.82
C ASN A 20 9.49 6.37 1.59
N TRP A 21 10.51 6.99 1.00
CA TRP A 21 11.81 6.34 0.82
C TRP A 21 12.42 5.92 2.16
N LEU A 22 12.52 6.85 3.12
CA LEU A 22 13.15 6.59 4.41
C LEU A 22 12.37 5.60 5.30
N ASN A 23 11.03 5.60 5.23
CA ASN A 23 10.20 4.83 6.17
C ASN A 23 9.62 3.55 5.58
N LYS A 24 9.59 3.40 4.25
CA LYS A 24 8.94 2.25 3.60
C LYS A 24 9.88 1.55 2.63
N VAL A 25 10.42 2.29 1.66
CA VAL A 25 11.12 1.67 0.54
C VAL A 25 12.54 1.22 0.93
N GLU A 26 13.36 2.07 1.57
CA GLU A 26 14.68 1.65 2.07
C GLU A 26 14.58 0.49 3.06
N PRO A 27 13.69 0.55 4.10
CA PRO A 27 13.61 -0.54 5.06
C PRO A 27 13.17 -1.86 4.43
N MET A 28 12.23 -1.83 3.48
CA MET A 28 11.80 -3.03 2.74
C MET A 28 12.96 -3.60 1.91
N GLN A 29 13.66 -2.77 1.14
CA GLN A 29 14.78 -3.25 0.33
C GLN A 29 15.91 -3.82 1.19
N ARG A 30 16.19 -3.20 2.34
CA ARG A 30 17.15 -3.74 3.32
C ARG A 30 16.69 -5.09 3.87
N ALA A 31 15.44 -5.19 4.33
CA ALA A 31 14.89 -6.45 4.83
C ALA A 31 14.97 -7.58 3.79
N LEU A 32 14.61 -7.31 2.53
CA LEU A 32 14.70 -8.29 1.44
C LEU A 32 16.13 -8.72 1.11
N ARG A 33 17.13 -7.85 1.33
CA ARG A 33 18.55 -8.22 1.20
C ARG A 33 19.02 -9.04 2.40
N ASP A 34 18.76 -8.55 3.60
CA ASP A 34 19.24 -9.14 4.85
C ASP A 34 18.66 -10.56 5.05
N LEU A 35 17.42 -10.79 4.60
CA LEU A 35 16.78 -12.10 4.61
C LEU A 35 17.18 -13.01 3.45
N GLY A 36 17.96 -12.52 2.48
CA GLY A 36 18.28 -13.27 1.26
C GLY A 36 17.03 -13.66 0.45
N ALA A 37 15.97 -12.84 0.51
CA ALA A 37 14.68 -13.20 -0.07
C ALA A 37 14.74 -13.19 -1.60
N ALA A 38 14.54 -14.36 -2.21
CA ALA A 38 14.43 -14.51 -3.67
C ALA A 38 13.04 -14.15 -4.19
N ALA A 39 12.01 -14.27 -3.34
CA ALA A 39 10.65 -13.91 -3.68
C ALA A 39 9.90 -13.31 -2.48
N TRP A 40 8.85 -12.55 -2.76
CA TRP A 40 7.95 -11.99 -1.75
C TRP A 40 6.50 -11.93 -2.25
N ILE A 41 5.57 -12.11 -1.32
CA ILE A 41 4.13 -12.11 -1.58
C ILE A 41 3.55 -10.76 -1.18
N SER A 42 2.66 -10.21 -2.00
CA SER A 42 1.89 -9.01 -1.63
C SER A 42 0.40 -9.17 -1.93
N GLY A 43 -0.43 -8.60 -1.07
CA GLY A 43 -1.89 -8.66 -1.19
C GLY A 43 -2.49 -7.62 -2.14
N LEU A 44 -1.76 -7.24 -3.19
CA LEU A 44 -2.25 -6.31 -4.20
C LEU A 44 -3.36 -6.93 -5.03
N ARG A 45 -4.36 -6.12 -5.38
CA ARG A 45 -5.46 -6.49 -6.28
C ARG A 45 -5.65 -5.43 -7.37
N ARG A 46 -6.02 -5.85 -8.58
CA ARG A 46 -6.26 -4.95 -9.73
C ARG A 46 -7.39 -3.95 -9.46
N GLN A 47 -8.45 -4.38 -8.78
CA GLN A 47 -9.60 -3.53 -8.45
C GLN A 47 -9.24 -2.36 -7.52
N GLN A 48 -8.18 -2.49 -6.73
CA GLN A 48 -7.82 -1.45 -5.76
C GLN A 48 -7.41 -0.15 -6.44
N ALA A 49 -6.83 -0.18 -7.65
CA ALA A 49 -6.29 1.02 -8.27
C ALA A 49 -6.20 0.92 -9.79
N LYS A 50 -6.47 2.04 -10.49
CA LYS A 50 -6.22 2.14 -11.94
C LYS A 50 -4.79 1.76 -12.34
N SER A 51 -3.78 2.21 -11.58
CA SER A 51 -2.36 1.90 -11.82
C SER A 51 -2.01 0.41 -11.67
N ARG A 52 -2.92 -0.41 -11.12
CA ARG A 52 -2.69 -1.83 -10.84
C ARG A 52 -3.38 -2.76 -11.83
N GLN A 53 -4.18 -2.24 -12.75
CA GLN A 53 -5.02 -3.04 -13.64
C GLN A 53 -4.21 -4.06 -14.45
N ASP A 54 -3.00 -3.68 -14.89
CA ASP A 54 -2.15 -4.50 -15.75
C ASP A 54 -1.06 -5.28 -14.96
N LEU A 55 -1.13 -5.33 -13.63
CA LEU A 55 -0.15 -6.07 -12.84
C LEU A 55 -0.29 -7.58 -13.06
N ASP A 56 0.84 -8.26 -13.33
CA ASP A 56 0.89 -9.72 -13.46
C ASP A 56 0.84 -10.44 -12.11
N VAL A 57 0.43 -11.72 -12.13
CA VAL A 57 0.49 -12.60 -10.95
C VAL A 57 1.93 -12.76 -10.46
N LEU A 58 2.88 -12.91 -11.39
CA LEU A 58 4.31 -13.01 -11.13
C LEU A 58 5.02 -11.85 -11.83
N LEU A 59 5.71 -11.03 -11.05
CA LEU A 59 6.50 -9.92 -11.56
C LEU A 59 7.96 -10.11 -11.15
N TRP A 60 8.87 -10.15 -12.12
CA TRP A 60 10.30 -10.24 -11.86
C TRP A 60 10.95 -8.86 -11.92
N ARG A 61 11.62 -8.46 -10.84
CA ARG A 61 12.32 -7.17 -10.77
C ARG A 61 13.48 -7.23 -9.77
N ASN A 62 14.56 -6.52 -10.06
CA ASN A 62 15.73 -6.43 -9.18
C ASN A 62 16.26 -7.79 -8.67
N GLY A 63 16.24 -8.80 -9.54
CA GLY A 63 16.69 -10.16 -9.21
C GLY A 63 15.75 -10.94 -8.28
N ARG A 64 14.51 -10.47 -8.07
CA ARG A 64 13.51 -11.10 -7.19
C ARG A 64 12.18 -11.29 -7.90
N CYS A 65 11.42 -12.29 -7.44
CA CYS A 65 10.05 -12.52 -7.87
C CYS A 65 9.06 -11.91 -6.88
N LYS A 66 8.16 -11.06 -7.37
CA LYS A 66 7.02 -10.57 -6.61
C LYS A 66 5.77 -11.34 -7.03
N VAL A 67 5.07 -11.89 -6.04
CA VAL A 67 3.90 -12.75 -6.23
C VAL A 67 2.64 -12.04 -5.73
N HIS A 68 1.61 -11.99 -6.57
CA HIS A 68 0.32 -11.38 -6.29
C HIS A 68 -0.80 -12.44 -6.31
N PRO A 69 -0.96 -13.25 -5.25
CA PRO A 69 -1.90 -14.37 -5.24
C PRO A 69 -3.37 -13.92 -5.26
N LEU A 70 -3.63 -12.68 -4.85
CA LEU A 70 -4.97 -12.10 -4.77
C LEU A 70 -5.26 -11.11 -5.91
N ILE A 71 -4.44 -11.11 -6.97
CA ILE A 71 -4.45 -10.02 -7.96
C ILE A 71 -5.82 -9.81 -8.62
N ASP A 72 -6.56 -10.90 -8.81
CA ASP A 72 -7.91 -10.94 -9.40
C ASP A 72 -9.05 -10.95 -8.40
N TRP A 73 -8.76 -10.90 -7.10
CA TRP A 73 -9.81 -10.90 -6.09
C TRP A 73 -10.55 -9.58 -6.08
N THR A 74 -11.87 -9.68 -5.98
CA THR A 74 -12.75 -8.54 -5.72
C THR A 74 -12.94 -8.31 -4.23
N ASP A 75 -13.52 -7.17 -3.84
CA ASP A 75 -13.88 -6.92 -2.43
C ASP A 75 -14.89 -7.95 -1.90
N ARG A 76 -15.75 -8.46 -2.78
CA ARG A 76 -16.66 -9.58 -2.47
C ARG A 76 -15.91 -10.86 -2.16
N ASP A 77 -14.84 -11.16 -2.87
CA ASP A 77 -14.03 -12.36 -2.62
C ASP A 77 -13.29 -12.25 -1.29
N VAL A 78 -12.74 -11.06 -0.98
CA VAL A 78 -12.16 -10.75 0.33
C VAL A 78 -13.18 -10.93 1.44
N PHE A 79 -14.38 -10.33 1.31
CA PHE A 79 -15.45 -10.46 2.29
C PHE A 79 -15.86 -11.93 2.52
N ARG A 80 -16.05 -12.69 1.43
CA ARG A 80 -16.39 -14.11 1.52
C ARG A 80 -15.31 -14.91 2.23
N TYR A 81 -14.04 -14.64 1.93
CA TYR A 81 -12.93 -15.33 2.56
C TYR A 81 -12.86 -15.02 4.06
N LEU A 82 -12.90 -13.74 4.43
CA LEU A 82 -12.88 -13.33 5.83
C LEU A 82 -14.04 -13.95 6.62
N THR A 83 -15.25 -13.89 6.08
CA THR A 83 -16.45 -14.47 6.70
C THR A 83 -16.33 -15.99 6.85
N ARG A 84 -15.93 -16.71 5.78
CA ARG A 84 -15.79 -18.16 5.79
C ARG A 84 -14.77 -18.64 6.84
N HIS A 85 -13.73 -17.86 7.05
CA HIS A 85 -12.63 -18.20 7.95
C HIS A 85 -12.72 -17.51 9.33
N ASN A 86 -13.84 -16.83 9.61
CA ASN A 86 -14.06 -16.08 10.87
C ASN A 86 -12.91 -15.10 11.17
N LEU A 87 -12.43 -14.40 10.15
CA LEU A 87 -11.36 -13.40 10.25
C LEU A 87 -11.97 -12.00 10.35
N PRO A 88 -11.51 -11.16 11.30
CA PRO A 88 -12.05 -9.81 11.45
C PRO A 88 -11.53 -8.88 10.37
N TYR A 89 -12.32 -7.86 10.04
CA TYR A 89 -11.79 -6.66 9.39
C TYR A 89 -10.94 -5.85 10.37
N HIS A 90 -10.13 -4.94 9.83
CA HIS A 90 -9.46 -3.95 10.67
C HIS A 90 -10.52 -3.09 11.39
N PRO A 91 -10.41 -2.81 12.71
CA PRO A 91 -11.44 -2.08 13.46
C PRO A 91 -11.81 -0.70 12.89
N LEU A 92 -10.85 -0.01 12.26
CA LEU A 92 -11.09 1.28 11.59
C LEU A 92 -11.95 1.17 10.32
N TRP A 93 -12.12 -0.03 9.76
CA TRP A 93 -13.00 -0.23 8.60
C TRP A 93 -14.44 0.20 8.91
N GLU A 94 -14.95 -0.18 10.08
CA GLU A 94 -16.29 0.22 10.57
C GLU A 94 -16.41 1.73 10.82
N GLN A 95 -15.29 2.43 10.93
CA GLN A 95 -15.23 3.87 11.08
C GLN A 95 -15.09 4.61 9.74
N GLY A 96 -15.17 3.90 8.60
CA GLY A 96 -15.08 4.47 7.26
C GLY A 96 -13.68 4.57 6.68
N TYR A 97 -12.67 3.95 7.29
CA TYR A 97 -11.31 3.90 6.73
C TYR A 97 -11.16 2.72 5.76
N VAL A 98 -11.48 2.97 4.50
CA VAL A 98 -11.48 1.95 3.44
C VAL A 98 -10.10 1.60 2.86
N SER A 99 -9.09 2.43 3.11
CA SER A 99 -7.69 2.14 2.83
C SER A 99 -6.85 2.68 3.96
N ILE A 100 -6.03 1.84 4.60
CA ILE A 100 -5.31 2.20 5.82
C ILE A 100 -3.81 2.31 5.54
N GLY A 101 -3.19 3.37 6.05
CA GLY A 101 -1.76 3.61 6.02
C GLY A 101 -1.32 4.43 7.22
N ASP A 102 -0.38 5.36 7.02
CA ASP A 102 0.05 6.24 8.10
C ASP A 102 -1.06 7.21 8.52
N VAL A 103 -1.14 7.50 9.82
CA VAL A 103 -2.18 8.36 10.42
C VAL A 103 -2.28 9.71 9.72
N HIS A 104 -1.15 10.29 9.31
CA HIS A 104 -1.07 11.60 8.67
C HIS A 104 -1.26 11.58 7.15
N THR A 105 -1.46 10.42 6.51
CA THR A 105 -1.73 10.30 5.06
C THR A 105 -2.95 9.42 4.74
N THR A 106 -3.83 9.22 5.74
CA THR A 106 -5.02 8.38 5.63
C THR A 106 -6.24 9.13 6.15
N ARG A 107 -7.33 9.14 5.38
CA ARG A 107 -8.61 9.74 5.78
C ARG A 107 -9.78 8.78 5.58
N ARG A 108 -10.90 9.06 6.25
CA ARG A 108 -12.16 8.34 6.04
C ARG A 108 -12.69 8.61 4.63
N LEU A 109 -13.40 7.65 4.07
CA LEU A 109 -14.17 7.86 2.84
C LEU A 109 -15.33 8.83 3.15
N ALA A 110 -15.56 9.78 2.25
CA ALA A 110 -16.64 10.75 2.34
C ALA A 110 -17.39 10.83 1.01
N ASP A 111 -18.59 11.42 1.02
CA ASP A 111 -19.42 11.54 -0.18
C ASP A 111 -18.67 12.24 -1.33
N GLY A 112 -18.74 11.66 -2.52
CA GLY A 112 -18.04 12.14 -3.71
C GLY A 112 -16.57 11.75 -3.81
N MET A 113 -16.00 11.06 -2.81
CA MET A 113 -14.65 10.49 -2.88
C MET A 113 -14.68 9.07 -3.45
N THR A 114 -13.63 8.72 -4.19
CA THR A 114 -13.29 7.32 -4.45
C THR A 114 -12.44 6.76 -3.32
N GLU A 115 -12.36 5.43 -3.19
CA GLU A 115 -11.43 4.80 -2.23
C GLU A 115 -9.98 5.23 -2.47
N GLU A 116 -9.64 5.56 -3.71
CA GLU A 116 -8.33 6.05 -4.12
C GLU A 116 -7.95 7.36 -3.43
N ASP A 117 -8.93 8.25 -3.25
CA ASP A 117 -8.76 9.59 -2.71
C ASP A 117 -8.51 9.60 -1.21
N THR A 118 -8.72 8.46 -0.52
CA THR A 118 -8.54 8.35 0.93
C THR A 118 -7.08 8.36 1.38
N ARG A 119 -6.13 8.32 0.43
CA ARG A 119 -4.69 8.24 0.69
C ARG A 119 -3.93 9.45 0.15
N PHE A 120 -2.89 9.86 0.89
CA PHE A 120 -1.91 10.89 0.46
C PHE A 120 -2.53 12.20 -0.05
N PHE A 121 -3.68 12.60 0.50
CA PHE A 121 -4.39 13.82 0.13
C PHE A 121 -4.76 13.92 -1.37
N GLY A 122 -4.75 12.81 -2.13
CA GLY A 122 -4.93 12.81 -3.58
C GLY A 122 -3.71 13.27 -4.40
N LEU A 123 -2.56 13.53 -3.76
CA LEU A 123 -1.35 14.04 -4.42
C LEU A 123 -0.51 12.96 -5.09
N LYS A 124 -0.45 11.75 -4.51
CA LYS A 124 0.33 10.62 -5.02
C LYS A 124 -0.25 9.35 -4.45
N ARG A 125 -0.44 8.29 -5.24
CA ARG A 125 -1.14 7.11 -4.74
C ARG A 125 -0.24 5.99 -4.24
N GLU A 126 0.83 5.69 -4.97
CA GLU A 126 1.70 4.59 -4.61
C GLU A 126 2.78 5.09 -3.64
N CYS A 127 2.93 4.34 -2.55
CA CYS A 127 3.86 4.65 -1.46
C CYS A 127 5.33 4.37 -1.80
N GLY A 128 5.66 4.16 -3.09
CA GLY A 128 6.98 3.77 -3.58
C GLY A 128 7.37 2.30 -3.37
N LEU A 129 6.71 1.56 -2.46
CA LEU A 129 7.02 0.15 -2.15
C LEU A 129 6.89 -0.79 -3.35
N HIS A 130 6.10 -0.43 -4.34
CA HIS A 130 5.81 -1.27 -5.50
C HIS A 130 6.42 -0.71 -6.79
N GLU A 131 7.00 0.49 -6.73
CA GLU A 131 7.60 1.17 -7.88
C GLU A 131 9.07 0.80 -8.08
N HIS A 132 9.77 0.37 -7.02
CA HIS A 132 11.24 0.22 -7.02
C HIS A 132 11.75 -1.11 -6.46
N VAL A 133 10.86 -2.06 -6.18
CA VAL A 133 11.21 -3.36 -5.56
C VAL A 133 10.96 -4.49 -6.53
#